data_AF-A0A7X7F6H1-F1
#
_entry.id   AF-A0A7X7F6H1-F1
#
_cell.length_a   1.000
_cell.length_b   1.000
_cell.length_c   1.000
_cell.angle_alpha   90.00
_cell.angle_beta   90.00
_cell.angle_gamma   90.00
#
_symmetry.space_group_name_H-M   'P 1'
#
loop_
_entity.id
_entity.type
_entity.pdbx_description
1 polymer ?
#
loop_
_entity_poly.entity_id
_entity_poly.type
_entity_poly.pdbx_seq_one_letter_code
_entity_poly.pdbx_strand_id
1 'polypeptide(L)' 'AKALLAGGLPIKQVAEAVGYPAPCHFMRVFRRVTGATAGGFVRANSGRSP' A
#
# COMPACT_ATOMS: atom_id res chain seq x y z
N ALA A 1 -5.09 -0.62 -5.72
CA ALA A 1 -3.97 -0.33 -4.80
C ALA A 1 -4.32 0.64 -3.67
N LYS A 2 -4.62 1.94 -3.94
CA LYS A 2 -4.88 2.95 -2.89
C LYS A 2 -5.98 2.54 -1.91
N ALA A 3 -7.15 2.11 -2.41
CA ALA A 3 -8.27 1.66 -1.58
C ALA A 3 -7.93 0.43 -0.72
N LEU A 4 -7.15 -0.52 -1.25
CA LEU A 4 -6.73 -1.71 -0.50
C LEU A 4 -5.77 -1.33 0.65
N LEU A 5 -4.79 -0.47 0.38
CA LEU A 5 -3.87 0.03 1.42
C LEU A 5 -4.61 0.85 2.49
N ALA A 6 -5.55 1.70 2.07
CA ALA A 6 -6.42 2.44 2.97
C ALA A 6 -7.41 1.54 3.71
N GLY A 7 -7.67 0.31 3.24
CA GLY A 7 -8.43 -0.69 3.98
C GLY A 7 -7.60 -1.47 5.00
N GLY A 8 -6.32 -1.11 5.20
CA GLY A 8 -5.42 -1.80 6.12
C GLY A 8 -4.80 -3.09 5.55
N LEU A 9 -5.01 -3.38 4.27
CA LEU A 9 -4.46 -4.58 3.65
C LEU A 9 -2.92 -4.52 3.65
N PRO A 10 -2.20 -5.62 3.98
CA PRO A 10 -0.74 -5.63 4.01
C PRO A 10 -0.16 -5.27 2.64
N ILE A 11 0.91 -4.46 2.64
CA ILE A 11 1.57 -3.99 1.41
C ILE A 11 1.95 -5.16 0.49
N LYS A 12 2.39 -6.29 1.05
CA LYS A 12 2.71 -7.51 0.30
C LYS A 12 1.50 -8.03 -0.48
N GLN A 13 0.36 -8.20 0.19
CA GLN A 13 -0.86 -8.69 -0.46
C GLN A 13 -1.38 -7.71 -1.51
N VAL A 14 -1.27 -6.40 -1.26
CA VAL A 14 -1.63 -5.40 -2.28
C VAL A 14 -0.71 -5.49 -3.49
N ALA A 15 0.60 -5.68 -3.28
CA ALA A 15 1.56 -5.83 -4.36
C ALA A 15 1.26 -7.07 -5.21
N GLU A 16 1.00 -8.22 -4.57
CA GLU A 16 0.62 -9.46 -5.26
C GLU A 16 -0.71 -9.28 -6.04
N ALA A 17 -1.73 -8.70 -5.40
CA ALA A 17 -3.04 -8.46 -6.02
C ALA A 17 -3.01 -7.52 -7.23
N VAL A 18 -2.03 -6.62 -7.31
CA VAL A 18 -1.85 -5.72 -8.46
C VAL A 18 -0.75 -6.16 -9.42
N GLY A 19 -0.26 -7.40 -9.30
CA GLY A 19 0.65 -8.02 -10.26
C GLY A 19 2.12 -7.63 -10.08
N TYR A 20 2.53 -7.13 -8.92
CA TYR A 20 3.93 -6.85 -8.63
C TYR A 20 4.62 -8.07 -8.00
N PRO A 21 5.76 -8.51 -8.55
CA PRO A 21 6.48 -9.68 -8.04
C PRO A 21 7.20 -9.40 -6.71
N ALA A 22 7.43 -8.13 -6.38
CA ALA A 22 8.15 -7.73 -5.17
C ALA A 22 7.49 -6.51 -4.50
N PRO A 23 7.23 -6.54 -3.18
CA PRO A 23 6.66 -5.41 -2.45
C PRO A 23 7.52 -4.14 -2.54
N CYS A 24 8.85 -4.27 -2.54
CA CYS A 24 9.77 -3.14 -2.65
C CYS A 24 9.63 -2.43 -4.00
N HIS A 25 9.45 -3.17 -5.08
CA HIS A 25 9.23 -2.61 -6.42
C HIS A 25 7.89 -1.86 -6.47
N PHE A 26 6.83 -2.48 -5.94
CA PHE A 26 5.53 -1.84 -5.79
C PHE A 26 5.63 -0.52 -5.01
N MET A 27 6.25 -0.51 -3.84
CA MET A 27 6.37 0.69 -3.00
C MET A 27 7.11 1.83 -3.71
N ARG A 28 8.17 1.52 -4.45
CA ARG A 28 8.95 2.51 -5.21
C ARG A 28 8.13 3.12 -6.35
N VAL A 29 7.41 2.31 -7.12
CA VAL A 29 6.53 2.79 -8.21
C VAL A 29 5.34 3.55 -7.63
N PHE A 30 4.72 3.01 -6.58
CA PHE A 30 3.60 3.64 -5.89
C PHE A 30 3.97 5.06 -5.43
N ARG A 31 5.13 5.24 -4.78
CA ARG A 31 5.58 6.58 -4.38
C ARG A 31 5.82 7.52 -5.55
N ARG A 32 6.41 7.03 -6.64
CA ARG A 32 6.61 7.84 -7.86
C ARG A 32 5.30 8.31 -8.49
N VAL A 33 4.30 7.43 -8.54
CA VAL A 33 3.01 7.72 -9.20
C VAL A 33 2.09 8.53 -8.29
N THR A 34 2.09 8.27 -6.98
CA THR A 34 1.12 8.86 -6.04
C THR A 34 1.67 10.01 -5.21
N GLY A 35 2.99 10.23 -5.21
CA GLY A 35 3.65 11.23 -4.35
C GLY A 35 3.74 10.83 -2.87
N ALA A 36 3.19 9.69 -2.47
CA ALA A 36 3.08 9.27 -1.08
C ALA A 36 3.52 7.81 -0.86
N THR A 37 3.88 7.46 0.37
CA THR A 37 4.36 6.11 0.68
C THR A 37 3.19 5.14 0.90
N ALA A 38 3.31 3.91 0.40
CA ALA A 38 2.29 2.88 0.62
C ALA A 38 2.06 2.61 2.12
N GLY A 39 3.12 2.63 2.94
CA GLY A 39 3.00 2.50 4.41
C GLY A 39 2.28 3.67 5.08
N GLY A 40 2.33 4.88 4.49
CA GLY A 40 1.52 6.01 4.95
C GLY A 40 0.02 5.75 4.81
N PHE A 41 -0.39 5.11 3.71
CA PHE A 41 -1.79 4.74 3.47
C PHE A 41 -2.28 3.64 4.42
N VAL A 42 -1.42 2.68 4.76
CA VAL A 42 -1.75 1.64 5.75
C VAL A 42 -1.90 2.24 7.15
N ARG A 43 -0.95 3.10 7.56
CA ARG A 43 -0.97 3.74 8.89
C ARG A 43 -2.15 4.69 9.11
N ALA A 44 -2.58 5.38 8.05
CA ALA A 44 -3.76 6.24 8.10
C ALA A 44 -5.03 5.47 8.49
N ASN A 45 -5.09 4.16 8.24
CA ASN A 45 -6.25 3.34 8.59
C ASN A 45 -6.04 2.45 9.83
N SER A 46 -4.79 2.09 10.19
CA SER A 46 -4.52 1.30 11.40
C SER A 46 -4.70 2.10 12.70
N GLY A 47 -4.99 3.41 12.63
CA GLY A 47 -5.49 4.22 13.74
C GLY A 47 -7.02 4.19 13.90
N ARG A 48 -7.74 3.44 13.05
CA ARG A 48 -9.16 3.12 13.23
C ARG A 48 -9.33 1.64 13.55
N SER A 49 -9.05 1.28 14.79
CA SER A 49 -9.76 0.18 15.45
C SER A 49 -10.52 0.81 16.63
N PRO A 50 -11.82 0.56 16.82
CA PRO A 50 -12.51 0.86 18.07
C PRO A 50 -11.92 0.07 19.24
#